data_AF-A0A0F9I4Y4-F1
#
_entry.id   AF-A0A0F9I4Y4-F1
#
_cell.length_a   1.000
_cell.length_b   1.000
_cell.length_c   1.000
_cell.angle_alpha   90.00
_cell.angle_beta   90.00
_cell.angle_gamma   90.00
#
_symmetry.space_group_name_H-M   'P 1'
#
loop_
_entity.id
_entity.type
_entity.pdbx_description
1 polymer ?
#
loop_
_entity_poly.entity_id
_entity_poly.type
_entity_poly.pdbx_seq_one_letter_code
_entity_poly.pdbx_strand_id
1 'polypeptide(L)'
;MGLRELIDYVNQNAEKGACMCGRCFDAPEDPEAHQPEGHTTDMIFFKVSKIGGDKEEFTELIKNQFPHWLDGKEHNYLEMGADIGDQGLAMAAMGLGKLLGVWELITPETMMIDADAPLALEMAGAGFLIIQTKEAVESGETIIRNT
;
A
#
# COMPACT_ATOMS: atom_id res chain seq x y z
N MET A 1 0.75 21.37 -7.01
CA MET A 1 1.14 20.00 -6.68
C MET A 1 -0.07 19.13 -6.96
N GLY A 2 0.02 18.24 -7.96
CA GLY A 2 -1.13 17.49 -8.46
C GLY A 2 -1.15 16.07 -7.91
N LEU A 3 -2.34 15.47 -7.77
CA LEU A 3 -2.58 14.05 -7.39
C LEU A 3 -1.74 13.03 -8.20
N ARG A 4 -1.15 13.47 -9.32
CA ARG A 4 -0.33 12.68 -10.22
C ARG A 4 1.07 12.40 -9.68
N GLU A 5 1.59 13.21 -8.77
CA GLU A 5 2.99 13.07 -8.33
C GLU A 5 3.20 11.79 -7.51
N LEU A 6 2.25 11.41 -6.63
CA LEU A 6 2.37 10.14 -5.91
C LEU A 6 2.18 8.95 -6.86
N ILE A 7 1.23 9.05 -7.79
CA ILE A 7 0.95 8.03 -8.80
C ILE A 7 2.20 7.77 -9.65
N ASP A 8 2.80 8.83 -10.18
CA ASP A 8 3.99 8.77 -11.02
C ASP A 8 5.17 8.20 -10.22
N TYR A 9 5.33 8.63 -8.98
CA TYR A 9 6.36 8.11 -8.09
C TYR A 9 6.20 6.61 -7.83
N VAL A 10 5.00 6.13 -7.53
CA VAL A 10 4.75 4.69 -7.30
C VAL A 10 5.04 3.89 -8.57
N ASN A 11 4.57 4.34 -9.74
CA ASN A 11 4.81 3.66 -11.01
C ASN A 11 6.29 3.60 -11.41
N GLN A 12 7.10 4.59 -11.00
CA GLN A 12 8.53 4.63 -11.31
C GLN A 12 9.38 3.82 -10.33
N ASN A 13 8.90 3.61 -9.10
CA ASN A 13 9.71 3.08 -8.00
C ASN A 13 9.22 1.74 -7.45
N ALA A 14 8.05 1.28 -7.86
CA ALA A 14 7.52 -0.03 -7.54
C ALA A 14 7.23 -0.85 -8.79
N GLU A 15 7.48 -2.15 -8.71
CA GLU A 15 7.00 -3.12 -9.69
C GLU A 15 5.90 -3.96 -9.05
N LYS A 16 4.78 -4.09 -9.78
CA LYS A 16 3.60 -4.83 -9.34
C LYS A 16 3.48 -6.11 -10.17
N GLY A 17 3.33 -7.25 -9.50
CA GLY A 17 3.06 -8.51 -10.17
C GLY A 17 1.66 -8.62 -10.76
N ALA A 18 1.43 -9.69 -11.53
CA ALA A 18 0.10 -10.03 -12.01
C ALA A 18 -0.85 -10.44 -10.86
N CYS A 19 -2.14 -10.22 -11.03
CA CYS A 19 -3.11 -10.63 -10.00
C CYS A 19 -3.24 -12.16 -9.93
N MET A 20 -3.19 -12.71 -8.73
CA MET A 20 -3.23 -14.14 -8.40
C MET A 20 -4.62 -14.58 -7.88
N CYS A 21 -5.62 -13.70 -7.87
CA CYS A 21 -6.94 -14.00 -7.28
C CYS A 21 -7.79 -15.01 -8.06
N GLY A 22 -7.38 -15.34 -9.30
CA GLY A 22 -8.12 -16.23 -10.21
C GLY A 22 -9.45 -15.67 -10.75
N ARG A 23 -9.74 -14.38 -10.52
CA ARG A 23 -11.00 -13.72 -10.92
C ARG A 23 -10.81 -12.54 -11.87
N CYS A 24 -9.59 -12.04 -12.02
CA CYS A 24 -9.28 -10.95 -12.93
C CYS A 24 -9.36 -11.43 -14.39
N PHE A 25 -10.15 -10.73 -15.21
CA PHE A 25 -10.35 -11.10 -16.62
C PHE A 25 -9.09 -10.89 -17.47
N ASP A 26 -8.18 -10.04 -17.00
CA ASP A 26 -6.93 -9.64 -17.62
C ASP A 26 -5.70 -10.34 -17.00
N ALA A 27 -5.92 -11.28 -16.07
CA ALA A 27 -4.82 -12.07 -15.52
C ALA A 27 -4.20 -12.97 -16.62
N PRO A 28 -2.86 -13.08 -16.66
CA PRO A 28 -2.20 -14.05 -17.53
C PRO A 28 -2.53 -15.49 -17.10
N GLU A 29 -2.28 -16.47 -17.98
CA GLU A 29 -2.54 -17.88 -17.69
C GLU A 29 -1.75 -18.41 -16.47
N ASP A 30 -0.54 -17.90 -16.27
CA ASP A 30 0.33 -18.22 -15.14
C ASP A 30 0.74 -16.93 -14.39
N PRO A 31 -0.10 -16.41 -13.47
CA PRO A 31 0.20 -15.17 -12.77
C PRO A 31 1.37 -15.29 -11.78
N GLU A 32 1.70 -16.49 -11.31
CA GLU A 32 2.85 -16.69 -10.40
C GLU A 32 4.18 -16.42 -11.13
N ALA A 33 4.28 -16.82 -12.39
CA ALA A 33 5.46 -16.52 -13.23
C ALA A 33 5.61 -15.03 -13.60
N HIS A 34 4.61 -14.20 -13.28
CA HIS A 34 4.61 -12.76 -13.53
C HIS A 34 4.66 -11.95 -12.23
N GLN A 35 5.14 -12.55 -11.14
CA GLN A 35 5.47 -11.83 -9.91
C GLN A 35 6.88 -11.24 -10.00
N PRO A 36 7.13 -10.06 -9.41
CA PRO A 36 8.48 -9.54 -9.33
C PRO A 36 9.37 -10.42 -8.44
N GLU A 37 10.66 -10.46 -8.76
CA GLU A 37 11.65 -11.24 -8.01
C GLU A 37 12.32 -10.40 -6.89
N GLY A 38 13.03 -11.08 -5.98
CA GLY A 38 13.85 -10.45 -4.96
C GLY A 38 13.11 -10.09 -3.68
N HIS A 39 13.44 -8.93 -3.09
CA HIS A 39 12.81 -8.47 -1.85
C HIS A 39 11.45 -7.83 -2.16
N THR A 40 10.40 -8.62 -1.95
CA THR A 40 9.02 -8.23 -2.20
C THR A 40 8.22 -8.13 -0.91
N THR A 41 7.07 -7.47 -0.98
CA THR A 41 6.00 -7.60 0.00
C THR A 41 4.78 -8.24 -0.66
N ASP A 42 4.12 -9.12 0.06
CA ASP A 42 2.93 -9.82 -0.42
C ASP A 42 1.67 -9.00 -0.09
N MET A 43 0.85 -8.73 -1.10
CA MET A 43 -0.42 -8.01 -0.97
C MET A 43 -1.62 -8.95 -1.07
N ILE A 44 -1.43 -10.27 -0.93
CA ILE A 44 -2.39 -11.37 -1.14
C ILE A 44 -2.80 -11.55 -2.60
N PHE A 45 -3.10 -10.46 -3.30
CA PHE A 45 -3.51 -10.48 -4.70
C PHE A 45 -2.31 -10.50 -5.64
N PHE A 46 -1.16 -9.97 -5.24
CA PHE A 46 0.08 -9.90 -6.01
C PHE A 46 1.22 -9.48 -5.09
N LYS A 47 2.45 -9.63 -5.57
CA LYS A 47 3.66 -9.14 -4.90
C LYS A 47 4.03 -7.77 -5.45
N VAL A 48 4.58 -6.94 -4.57
CA VAL A 48 5.17 -5.64 -4.91
C VAL A 48 6.65 -5.69 -4.59
N SER A 49 7.51 -5.27 -5.53
CA SER A 49 8.93 -5.05 -5.28
C SER A 49 9.27 -3.57 -5.33
N LYS A 50 10.38 -3.22 -4.67
CA LYS A 50 10.98 -1.88 -4.72
C LYS A 50 12.08 -1.89 -5.78
N ILE A 51 11.87 -1.18 -6.87
CA ILE A 51 12.89 -1.00 -7.94
C ILE A 51 13.64 0.33 -7.80
N GLY A 52 13.13 1.25 -6.97
CA GLY A 52 13.71 2.57 -6.75
C GLY A 52 13.18 3.23 -5.49
N GLY A 53 13.26 4.55 -5.42
CA GLY A 53 12.58 5.35 -4.40
C GLY A 53 13.33 5.50 -3.09
N ASP A 54 13.06 6.65 -2.48
CA ASP A 54 13.56 7.16 -1.21
C ASP A 54 12.41 7.28 -0.19
N LYS A 55 12.70 7.08 1.09
CA LYS A 55 11.68 7.08 2.14
C LYS A 55 11.14 8.49 2.36
N GLU A 56 12.03 9.47 2.44
CA GLU A 56 11.72 10.85 2.74
C GLU A 56 10.89 11.47 1.62
N GLU A 57 11.26 11.25 0.35
CA GLU A 57 10.51 11.73 -0.81
C GLU A 57 9.09 11.15 -0.84
N PHE A 58 8.95 9.83 -0.68
CA PHE A 58 7.64 9.17 -0.66
C PHE A 58 6.76 9.69 0.49
N THR A 59 7.35 9.86 1.67
CA THR A 59 6.65 10.39 2.85
C THR A 59 6.17 11.82 2.61
N GLU A 60 6.98 12.66 1.98
CA GLU A 60 6.61 14.04 1.65
C GLU A 60 5.48 14.09 0.60
N LEU A 61 5.50 13.21 -0.39
CA LEU A 61 4.39 13.10 -1.36
C LEU A 61 3.08 12.72 -0.68
N ILE A 62 3.11 11.80 0.28
CA ILE A 62 1.91 11.42 1.06
C ILE A 62 1.43 12.60 1.91
N LYS A 63 2.31 13.28 2.64
CA LYS A 63 1.92 14.46 3.45
C LYS A 63 1.20 15.52 2.61
N ASN A 64 1.65 15.72 1.37
CA ASN A 64 1.09 16.75 0.50
C ASN A 64 -0.22 16.34 -0.19
N GLN A 65 -0.45 15.04 -0.44
CA GLN A 65 -1.61 14.56 -1.21
C GLN A 65 -2.65 13.84 -0.34
N PHE A 66 -2.21 13.00 0.58
CA PHE A 66 -3.04 12.16 1.44
C PHE A 66 -2.50 12.12 2.88
N PRO A 67 -2.42 13.28 3.57
CA PRO A 67 -1.82 13.34 4.90
C PRO A 67 -2.49 12.43 5.93
N HIS A 68 -3.77 12.10 5.75
CA HIS A 68 -4.49 11.20 6.65
C HIS A 68 -3.91 9.79 6.66
N TRP A 69 -3.25 9.33 5.60
CA TRP A 69 -2.57 8.02 5.62
C TRP A 69 -1.43 7.94 6.64
N LEU A 70 -0.97 9.08 7.16
CA LEU A 70 0.10 9.19 8.16
C LEU A 70 -0.41 9.59 9.56
N ASP A 71 -1.72 9.51 9.81
CA ASP A 71 -2.34 10.01 11.04
C ASP A 71 -2.25 9.05 12.25
N GLY A 72 -1.53 7.93 12.11
CA GLY A 72 -1.41 6.89 13.12
C GLY A 72 -2.59 5.91 13.16
N LYS A 73 -3.62 6.06 12.31
CA LYS A 73 -4.73 5.13 12.19
C LYS A 73 -4.47 4.07 11.13
N GLU A 74 -5.32 3.06 11.18
CA GLU A 74 -5.39 2.00 10.17
C GLU A 74 -6.13 2.48 8.94
N HIS A 75 -5.56 2.22 7.76
CA HIS A 75 -6.19 2.48 6.47
C HIS A 75 -6.11 1.24 5.60
N ASN A 76 -7.24 0.86 5.02
CA ASN A 76 -7.30 -0.27 4.09
C ASN A 76 -7.15 0.18 2.63
N TYR A 77 -6.80 -0.76 1.76
CA TYR A 77 -6.63 -0.48 0.33
C TYR A 77 -7.89 0.00 -0.40
N LEU A 78 -9.10 -0.26 0.15
CA LEU A 78 -10.34 0.22 -0.45
C LEU A 78 -10.50 1.73 -0.21
N GLU A 79 -10.21 2.20 1.00
CA GLU A 79 -10.15 3.62 1.35
C GLU A 79 -9.08 4.34 0.54
N MET A 80 -7.84 3.83 0.58
CA MET A 80 -6.71 4.41 -0.18
C MET A 80 -6.96 4.36 -1.69
N GLY A 81 -7.64 3.31 -2.18
CA GLY A 81 -8.07 3.18 -3.56
C GLY A 81 -9.14 4.18 -3.94
N ALA A 82 -10.05 4.55 -3.02
CA ALA A 82 -11.01 5.62 -3.24
C ALA A 82 -10.34 7.00 -3.29
N ASP A 83 -9.29 7.21 -2.49
CA ASP A 83 -8.48 8.44 -2.50
C ASP A 83 -7.70 8.62 -3.82
N ILE A 84 -7.01 7.58 -4.29
CA ILE A 84 -6.22 7.63 -5.55
C ILE A 84 -7.11 7.48 -6.79
N GLY A 85 -8.25 6.79 -6.66
CA GLY A 85 -9.09 6.37 -7.78
C GLY A 85 -8.68 5.05 -8.43
N ASP A 86 -7.74 4.31 -7.84
CA ASP A 86 -7.26 3.00 -8.33
C ASP A 86 -6.80 2.10 -7.16
N GLN A 87 -7.50 1.00 -6.92
CA GLN A 87 -7.19 0.04 -5.84
C GLN A 87 -5.88 -0.71 -6.07
N GLY A 88 -5.56 -1.04 -7.33
CA GLY A 88 -4.32 -1.72 -7.68
C GLY A 88 -3.10 -0.84 -7.42
N LEU A 89 -3.23 0.45 -7.72
CA LEU A 89 -2.20 1.45 -7.44
C LEU A 89 -2.11 1.77 -5.94
N ALA A 90 -3.23 1.81 -5.22
CA ALA A 90 -3.21 1.95 -3.77
C ALA A 90 -2.45 0.80 -3.10
N MET A 91 -2.71 -0.45 -3.49
CA MET A 91 -1.95 -1.59 -2.99
C MET A 91 -0.47 -1.53 -3.37
N ALA A 92 -0.12 -1.05 -4.58
CA ALA A 92 1.27 -0.81 -4.94
C ALA A 92 1.94 0.25 -4.05
N ALA A 93 1.24 1.34 -3.74
CA ALA A 93 1.71 2.37 -2.80
C ALA A 93 1.89 1.81 -1.39
N MET A 94 0.92 1.04 -0.89
CA MET A 94 1.01 0.34 0.41
C MET A 94 2.24 -0.57 0.47
N GLY A 95 2.46 -1.37 -0.57
CA GLY A 95 3.60 -2.26 -0.64
C GLY A 95 4.93 -1.51 -0.68
N LEU A 96 5.02 -0.46 -1.50
CA LEU A 96 6.21 0.39 -1.58
C LEU A 96 6.51 1.07 -0.23
N GLY A 97 5.50 1.62 0.44
CA GLY A 97 5.68 2.27 1.75
C GLY A 97 6.13 1.31 2.85
N LYS A 98 5.69 0.05 2.81
CA LYS A 98 6.20 -1.03 3.68
C LYS A 98 7.68 -1.30 3.41
N LEU A 99 8.06 -1.46 2.14
CA LEU A 99 9.45 -1.71 1.71
C LEU A 99 10.38 -0.51 2.00
N LEU A 100 9.85 0.71 2.01
CA LEU A 100 10.55 1.94 2.42
C LEU A 100 10.57 2.15 3.94
N GLY A 101 9.84 1.35 4.71
CA GLY A 101 9.79 1.46 6.17
C GLY A 101 9.04 2.69 6.69
N VAL A 102 7.98 3.12 5.96
CA VAL A 102 7.07 4.20 6.37
C VAL A 102 5.98 3.67 7.30
N TRP A 103 5.42 2.51 6.97
CA TRP A 103 4.39 1.83 7.75
C TRP A 103 4.63 0.34 7.82
N GLU A 104 3.90 -0.30 8.72
CA GLU A 104 3.69 -1.74 8.71
C GLU A 104 2.50 -2.09 7.82
N LEU A 105 2.53 -3.32 7.29
CA LEU A 105 1.45 -3.88 6.51
C LEU A 105 0.83 -5.02 7.32
N ILE A 106 -0.47 -4.92 7.55
CA ILE A 106 -1.25 -5.95 8.22
C ILE A 106 -2.08 -6.62 7.13
N THR A 107 -1.79 -7.90 6.91
CA THR A 107 -2.49 -8.79 5.98
C THR A 107 -3.25 -9.88 6.76
N PRO A 108 -4.21 -10.58 6.14
CA PRO A 108 -4.87 -11.73 6.77
C PRO A 108 -3.88 -12.78 7.29
N GLU A 109 -2.79 -13.02 6.57
CA GLU A 109 -1.71 -13.94 6.99
C GLU A 109 -0.98 -13.46 8.26
N THR A 110 -0.78 -12.15 8.40
CA THR A 110 -0.16 -11.60 9.63
C THR A 110 -1.14 -11.55 10.81
N MET A 111 -2.45 -11.46 10.55
CA MET A 111 -3.49 -11.46 11.58
C MET A 111 -3.77 -12.86 12.12
N MET A 112 -3.62 -13.88 11.27
CA MET A 112 -3.95 -15.26 11.58
C MET A 112 -2.81 -16.18 11.13
N ILE A 113 -2.15 -16.79 12.11
CA ILE A 113 -0.95 -17.63 11.90
C ILE A 113 -1.20 -18.85 10.96
N ASP A 114 -2.46 -19.21 10.68
CA ASP A 114 -2.82 -20.36 9.84
C ASP A 114 -4.05 -20.09 8.95
N ALA A 115 -4.26 -18.86 8.45
CA ALA A 115 -5.31 -18.64 7.45
C ALA A 115 -4.99 -19.43 6.18
N ASP A 116 -5.92 -20.28 5.73
CA ASP A 116 -5.79 -20.92 4.43
C ASP A 116 -5.94 -19.88 3.30
N ALA A 117 -5.36 -20.17 2.14
CA ALA A 117 -5.34 -19.22 1.02
C ALA A 117 -6.76 -18.73 0.59
N PRO A 118 -7.81 -19.57 0.56
CA PRO A 118 -9.16 -19.12 0.27
C PRO A 118 -9.71 -18.10 1.28
N LEU A 119 -9.55 -18.36 2.59
CA LEU A 119 -10.00 -17.44 3.64
C LEU A 119 -9.19 -16.13 3.62
N ALA A 120 -7.88 -16.21 3.43
CA ALA A 120 -7.02 -15.03 3.31
C ALA A 120 -7.45 -14.15 2.13
N LEU A 121 -7.77 -14.75 0.98
CA LEU A 121 -8.27 -14.03 -0.20
C LEU A 121 -9.66 -13.41 0.04
N GLU A 122 -10.55 -14.10 0.74
CA GLU A 122 -11.87 -13.58 1.12
C GLU A 122 -11.76 -12.37 2.05
N MET A 123 -10.92 -12.47 3.09
CA MET A 123 -10.65 -11.38 4.02
C MET A 123 -9.99 -10.19 3.30
N ALA A 124 -9.00 -10.43 2.46
CA ALA A 124 -8.40 -9.37 1.65
C ALA A 124 -9.45 -8.70 0.74
N GLY A 125 -10.34 -9.49 0.13
CA GLY A 125 -11.48 -8.97 -0.65
C GLY A 125 -12.45 -8.11 0.17
N ALA A 126 -12.54 -8.35 1.48
CA ALA A 126 -13.36 -7.60 2.42
C ALA A 126 -12.66 -6.36 3.04
N GLY A 127 -11.42 -6.05 2.63
CA GLY A 127 -10.71 -4.86 3.12
C GLY A 127 -9.67 -5.13 4.21
N PHE A 128 -9.34 -6.38 4.53
CA PHE A 128 -8.37 -6.73 5.59
C PHE A 128 -6.89 -6.62 5.18
N LEU A 129 -6.60 -5.78 4.19
CA LEU A 129 -5.25 -5.40 3.78
C LEU A 129 -5.06 -3.93 4.20
N ILE A 130 -4.27 -3.72 5.25
CA ILE A 130 -4.26 -2.49 6.05
C ILE A 130 -2.83 -1.98 6.23
N ILE A 131 -2.62 -0.66 6.15
CA ILE A 131 -1.39 0.00 6.62
C ILE A 131 -1.57 0.52 8.04
N GLN A 132 -0.48 0.49 8.81
CA GLN A 132 -0.38 1.14 10.10
C GLN A 132 0.94 1.90 10.19
N THR A 133 0.87 3.22 10.33
CA THR A 133 2.08 4.06 10.42
C THR A 133 2.84 3.80 11.70
N LYS A 134 4.18 3.76 11.60
CA LYS A 134 5.06 3.51 12.76
C LYS A 134 5.13 4.69 13.72
N GLU A 135 4.96 5.90 13.19
CA GLU A 135 5.00 7.16 13.93
C GLU A 135 3.94 8.08 13.33
N ALA A 136 3.00 8.56 14.14
CA ALA A 136 2.03 9.57 13.69
C ALA A 136 2.79 10.87 13.42
N VAL A 137 2.67 11.40 12.20
CA VAL A 137 3.18 12.75 11.94
C VAL A 137 2.15 13.72 12.48
N GLU A 138 2.47 14.45 13.55
CA GLU A 138 1.56 15.47 14.09
C GLU A 138 1.21 16.47 12.98
N SER A 139 -0.08 16.55 12.65
CA SER A 139 -0.61 17.63 11.81
C SER A 139 -0.30 18.94 12.52
N GLY A 140 0.55 19.78 11.93
CA GLY A 140 1.00 21.03 12.53
C GLY A 140 -0.12 22.05 12.76
N GLU A 141 -0.92 21.89 13.81
CA GLU A 141 -1.68 22.98 14.39
C GLU A 141 -0.79 23.72 15.39
N THR A 142 -0.19 24.83 14.91
CA THR A 142 0.43 25.80 15.81
C THR A 142 -0.66 26.44 16.66
N ILE A 143 -0.84 25.95 17.89
CA ILE A 143 -1.65 26.65 18.89
C ILE A 143 -0.88 27.90 19.29
N ILE A 144 -1.25 29.05 18.72
CA ILE A 144 -0.82 30.35 19.20
C ILE A 144 -1.48 30.55 20.57
N ARG A 145 -0.74 30.26 21.65
CA ARG A 145 -1.11 30.71 22.99
C ARG A 145 -0.76 32.20 23.09
N ASN A 146 -1.76 33.06 22.93
CA ASN A 146 -1.63 34.47 23.30
C ASN A 146 -1.43 34.53 24.82
N THR A 147 -0.22 34.92 25.22
CA THR A 147 0.10 35.45 26.56
C THR A 147 -0.59 36.78 26.80
#